data_AF-A0A0C3BD30-F1
#
_entry.id   AF-A0A0C3BD30-F1
#
_cell.length_a   1.000
_cell.length_b   1.000
_cell.length_c   1.000
_cell.angle_alpha   90.00
_cell.angle_beta   90.00
_cell.angle_gamma   90.00
#
_symmetry.space_group_name_H-M   'P 1'
#
loop_
_entity.id
_entity.type
_entity.pdbx_description
1 polymer ?
#
loop_
_entity_poly.entity_id
_entity_poly.type
_entity_poly.pdbx_seq_one_letter_code
_entity_poly.pdbx_strand_id
1 'polypeptide(L)'
;MADPIDDWLNSPPITSVTDGLQWWTTMAASGHPLSAMGLDFLSIPATSTDVERAFSRGGLTVSKMCHFLSDESTRAASILGAWCDLPVAVPR
;
A
#
# COMPACT_ATOMS: atom_id res chain seq x y z
N MET A 1 -30.68 2.91 14.86
CA MET A 1 -29.30 3.30 14.54
C MET A 1 -29.19 3.16 13.04
N ALA A 2 -28.96 4.24 12.30
CA ALA A 2 -28.78 4.15 10.85
C ALA A 2 -27.46 3.45 10.54
N ASP A 3 -27.40 2.72 9.42
CA ASP A 3 -26.16 2.10 8.95
C ASP A 3 -25.16 3.21 8.57
N PRO A 4 -23.93 3.21 9.11
CA PRO A 4 -22.90 4.19 8.75
C PRO A 4 -22.65 4.31 7.24
N ILE A 5 -22.82 3.23 6.48
CA ILE A 5 -22.70 3.25 5.01
C ILE A 5 -23.84 4.05 4.38
N ASP A 6 -25.08 3.82 4.81
CA ASP A 6 -26.24 4.55 4.30
C ASP A 6 -26.13 6.05 4.61
N ASP A 7 -25.73 6.41 5.84
CA ASP A 7 -25.52 7.81 6.23
C ASP A 7 -24.44 8.48 5.35
N TRP A 8 -23.36 7.77 5.04
CA TRP A 8 -22.30 8.26 4.16
C TRP A 8 -22.78 8.46 2.72
N LEU A 9 -23.51 7.49 2.15
CA LEU A 9 -24.01 7.57 0.78
C LEU A 9 -25.07 8.67 0.60
N ASN A 10 -25.81 9.00 1.65
CA ASN A 10 -26.77 10.10 1.67
C ASN A 10 -26.14 11.47 1.96
N SER A 11 -24.86 11.51 2.33
CA SER A 11 -24.15 12.77 2.57
C SER A 11 -23.83 13.51 1.26
N PRO A 12 -23.74 14.86 1.27
CA PRO A 12 -23.35 15.61 0.08
C PRO A 12 -21.95 15.20 -0.43
N PRO A 13 -21.73 15.13 -1.77
CA PRO A 13 -20.42 14.82 -2.32
C PRO A 13 -19.34 15.79 -1.84
N ILE A 14 -18.21 15.24 -1.39
CA ILE A 14 -17.07 16.03 -0.94
C ILE A 14 -16.15 16.29 -2.14
N THR A 15 -16.02 17.54 -2.58
CA THR A 15 -15.25 17.93 -3.79
C THR A 15 -13.90 18.56 -3.48
N SER A 16 -13.61 18.87 -2.22
CA SER A 16 -12.38 19.54 -1.78
C SER A 16 -11.21 18.59 -1.49
N VAL A 17 -11.42 17.28 -1.56
CA VAL A 17 -10.40 16.29 -1.21
C VAL A 17 -9.52 15.98 -2.42
N THR A 18 -8.25 16.34 -2.34
CA THR A 18 -7.23 15.98 -3.35
C THR A 18 -6.56 14.65 -3.04
N ASP A 19 -6.28 14.38 -1.76
CA ASP A 19 -5.67 13.14 -1.29
C ASP A 19 -6.66 12.37 -0.40
N GLY A 20 -7.25 11.31 -0.96
CA GLY A 20 -8.23 10.48 -0.26
C GLY A 20 -7.61 9.70 0.91
N LEU A 21 -6.36 9.25 0.81
CA LEU A 21 -5.69 8.53 1.89
C LEU A 21 -5.41 9.47 3.07
N GLN A 22 -4.92 10.68 2.80
CA GLN A 22 -4.73 11.69 3.85
C GLN A 22 -6.07 12.05 4.53
N TRP A 23 -7.13 12.19 3.75
CA TRP A 23 -8.46 12.52 4.27
C TRP A 23 -8.99 11.43 5.19
N TRP A 24 -8.98 10.16 4.74
CA TRP A 24 -9.43 9.04 5.56
C TRP A 24 -8.54 8.79 6.79
N THR A 25 -7.25 9.11 6.71
CA THR A 25 -6.34 9.08 7.88
C THR A 25 -6.78 10.10 8.94
N THR A 26 -7.20 11.29 8.50
CA THR A 26 -7.75 12.32 9.40
C THR A 26 -9.09 11.87 10.01
N MET A 27 -9.94 11.21 9.23
CA MET A 27 -11.21 10.64 9.71
C MET A 27 -11.00 9.48 10.68
N ALA A 28 -9.95 8.68 10.51
CA ALA A 28 -9.56 7.65 11.47
C ALA A 28 -9.19 8.28 12.82
N ALA A 29 -8.41 9.37 12.80
CA ALA A 29 -8.05 10.11 14.02
C ALA A 29 -9.27 10.72 14.73
N SER A 30 -10.34 11.06 14.00
CA SER A 30 -11.61 11.52 14.58
C SER A 30 -12.57 10.39 14.97
N GLY A 31 -12.18 9.12 14.81
CA GLY A 31 -13.01 7.96 15.16
C GLY A 31 -14.18 7.69 14.21
N HIS A 32 -14.08 8.10 12.93
CA HIS A 32 -15.13 7.86 11.96
C HIS A 32 -15.32 6.34 11.72
N PRO A 33 -16.56 5.81 11.76
CA PRO A 33 -16.81 4.37 11.71
C PRO A 33 -16.37 3.71 10.40
N LEU A 34 -16.39 4.44 9.28
CA LEU A 34 -15.96 3.94 7.96
C LEU A 34 -14.48 4.14 7.65
N SER A 35 -13.69 4.68 8.58
CA SER A 35 -12.29 5.04 8.30
C SER A 35 -11.43 3.86 7.88
N ALA A 36 -11.57 2.72 8.54
CA ALA A 36 -10.87 1.49 8.17
C ALA A 36 -11.21 1.05 6.74
N MET A 37 -12.51 1.00 6.39
CA MET A 37 -12.96 0.63 5.04
C MET A 37 -12.42 1.58 3.96
N GLY A 38 -12.46 2.89 4.21
CA GLY A 38 -11.95 3.88 3.27
C GLY A 38 -10.45 3.75 3.02
N LEU A 39 -9.66 3.52 4.08
CA LEU A 39 -8.22 3.29 3.99
C LEU A 39 -7.90 1.98 3.25
N ASP A 40 -8.60 0.89 3.60
CA ASP A 40 -8.41 -0.41 2.95
C ASP A 40 -8.68 -0.30 1.45
N PHE A 41 -9.79 0.31 1.04
CA PHE A 41 -10.14 0.44 -0.37
C PHE A 41 -9.15 1.29 -1.16
N LEU A 42 -8.72 2.43 -0.61
CA LEU A 42 -7.85 3.38 -1.31
C LEU A 42 -6.36 3.00 -1.31
N SER A 43 -5.94 2.13 -0.37
CA SER A 43 -4.57 1.65 -0.30
C SER A 43 -4.28 0.51 -1.28
N ILE A 44 -5.32 -0.09 -1.88
CA ILE A 44 -5.16 -1.13 -2.89
C ILE A 44 -4.54 -0.50 -4.15
N PRO A 45 -3.41 -1.04 -4.64
CA PRO A 45 -2.84 -0.59 -5.90
C PRO A 45 -3.84 -0.78 -7.04
N ALA A 46 -3.96 0.22 -7.91
CA ALA A 46 -4.87 0.15 -9.06
C ALA A 46 -4.46 -0.92 -10.09
N THR A 47 -3.20 -1.33 -10.11
CA THR A 47 -2.66 -2.33 -11.06
C THR A 47 -1.63 -3.25 -10.41
N SER A 48 -1.38 -4.41 -11.03
CA SER A 48 -0.30 -5.34 -10.65
C SER A 48 1.11 -4.83 -10.97
N THR A 49 1.22 -3.64 -11.58
CA THR A 49 2.48 -3.13 -12.15
C THR A 49 3.58 -2.97 -11.10
N ASP A 50 3.25 -2.57 -9.88
CA ASP A 50 4.24 -2.40 -8.82
C ASP A 50 4.82 -3.74 -8.36
N VAL A 51 3.97 -4.77 -8.29
CA VAL A 51 4.38 -6.15 -7.97
C VAL A 51 5.22 -6.73 -9.11
N GLU A 52 4.82 -6.53 -10.37
CA GLU A 52 5.59 -6.96 -11.55
C GLU A 52 6.95 -6.28 -11.63
N ARG A 53 7.03 -4.98 -11.31
CA ARG A 53 8.29 -4.24 -11.25
C ARG A 53 9.21 -4.81 -10.17
N ALA A 54 8.67 -5.17 -9.00
CA ALA A 54 9.43 -5.81 -7.94
C ALA A 54 9.98 -7.18 -8.40
N PHE A 55 9.16 -8.01 -9.05
CA PHE A 55 9.61 -9.30 -9.60
C PHE A 55 10.65 -9.15 -10.72
N SER A 56 10.48 -8.18 -11.62
CA SER A 56 11.45 -7.93 -12.69
C SER A 56 12.82 -7.55 -12.14
N ARG A 57 12.86 -6.70 -11.11
CA ARG A 57 14.10 -6.35 -10.40
C ARG A 57 14.68 -7.56 -9.65
N GLY A 58 13.84 -8.33 -8.96
CA GLY A 58 14.24 -9.55 -8.26
C GLY A 58 14.79 -10.64 -9.18
N GLY A 59 14.34 -10.68 -10.45
CA GLY A 59 14.85 -11.61 -11.47
C GLY A 59 16.36 -11.48 -11.71
N LEU A 60 16.96 -10.29 -11.50
CA LEU A 60 18.42 -10.12 -11.59
C LEU A 60 19.15 -10.90 -10.48
N THR A 61 18.57 -10.94 -9.29
CA THR A 61 19.07 -11.66 -8.12
C THR A 61 18.93 -13.18 -8.29
N VAL A 62 17.83 -13.65 -8.86
CA VAL A 62 17.54 -15.10 -9.01
C VAL A 62 18.28 -15.74 -10.19
N SER A 63 18.36 -15.05 -11.32
CA SER A 63 18.79 -15.68 -12.58
C SER A 63 20.21 -15.31 -13.01
N LYS A 64 20.68 -14.09 -12.73
CA LYS A 64 21.77 -13.48 -13.50
C LYS A 64 23.07 -13.26 -12.75
N MET A 65 23.04 -13.14 -11.42
CA MET A 65 24.23 -12.83 -10.60
C MET A 65 24.49 -13.78 -9.44
N CYS A 66 23.52 -14.64 -9.06
CA CYS A 66 23.66 -15.51 -7.90
C CYS A 66 23.18 -16.95 -8.20
N HIS A 67 24.08 -17.81 -8.67
CA HIS A 67 23.76 -19.19 -9.05
C HIS A 67 23.41 -20.14 -7.89
N PHE A 68 23.23 -19.65 -6.65
CA PHE A 68 23.07 -20.50 -5.47
C PHE A 68 22.28 -19.89 -4.29
N LEU A 69 21.42 -18.90 -4.54
CA LEU A 69 20.55 -18.37 -3.47
C LEU A 69 19.38 -19.32 -3.21
N SER A 70 19.11 -19.60 -1.94
CA SER A 70 17.90 -20.30 -1.52
C SER A 70 16.66 -19.43 -1.77
N ASP A 71 15.48 -20.05 -1.82
CA ASP A 71 14.19 -19.34 -1.86
C ASP A 71 14.08 -18.27 -0.75
N GLU A 72 14.48 -18.63 0.47
CA GLU A 72 14.47 -17.74 1.62
C GLU A 72 15.36 -16.49 1.41
N SER A 73 16.59 -16.69 0.95
CA SER A 73 17.52 -15.58 0.69
C SER A 73 17.06 -14.69 -0.48
N THR A 74 16.44 -15.28 -1.50
CA THR A 74 15.83 -14.58 -2.62
C THR A 74 14.67 -13.68 -2.16
N ARG A 75 13.79 -14.21 -1.31
CA ARG A 75 12.67 -13.47 -0.73
C ARG A 75 13.17 -12.31 0.14
N ALA A 76 14.13 -12.58 1.02
CA ALA A 76 14.71 -11.57 1.90
C ALA A 76 15.37 -10.42 1.11
N ALA A 77 16.15 -10.75 0.07
CA ALA A 77 16.78 -9.74 -0.78
C ALA A 77 15.74 -8.87 -1.52
N SER A 78 14.64 -9.47 -1.97
CA SER A 78 13.56 -8.75 -2.66
C SER A 78 12.82 -7.78 -1.72
N ILE A 79 12.51 -8.22 -0.50
CA ILE A 79 11.88 -7.38 0.53
C ILE A 79 12.80 -6.23 0.95
N LEU A 80 14.08 -6.53 1.24
CA LEU A 80 15.06 -5.51 1.60
C LEU A 80 15.25 -4.49 0.48
N GLY A 81 15.30 -4.93 -0.78
CA GLY A 81 15.36 -4.03 -1.93
C GLY A 81 14.16 -3.08 -2.01
N ALA A 82 12.95 -3.59 -1.80
CA ALA A 82 11.74 -2.77 -1.74
C ALA A 82 11.76 -1.77 -0.57
N TRP A 83 12.31 -2.16 0.59
CA TRP A 83 12.43 -1.27 1.74
C TRP A 83 13.49 -0.18 1.54
N CYS A 84 14.60 -0.47 0.87
CA CYS A 84 15.62 0.54 0.54
C CYS A 84 15.05 1.68 -0.33
N ASP A 85 14.04 1.40 -1.15
CA ASP A 85 13.33 2.42 -1.94
C ASP A 85 12.39 3.28 -1.10
N LEU A 86 12.06 2.87 0.13
CA LEU A 86 11.23 3.61 1.07
C LEU A 86 12.12 4.47 2.00
N PRO A 87 12.06 5.82 1.92
CA PRO A 87 12.96 6.71 2.67
C PRO A 87 12.95 6.52 4.19
N VAL A 88 11.85 5.98 4.74
CA VAL A 88 11.64 5.80 6.18
C VAL A 88 11.98 4.39 6.68
N ALA A 89 12.11 3.41 5.77
CA ALA A 89 12.18 2.01 6.17
C ALA A 89 13.58 1.53 6.54
N VAL A 90 14.64 2.16 6.01
CA VAL A 90 16.04 1.80 6.29
C VAL A 90 16.77 3.01 6.88
N PRO A 91 17.26 2.95 8.14
CA PRO A 91 18.11 3.98 8.72
C PRO A 91 19.38 4.18 7.88
N ARG A 92 19.73 5.44 7.59
CA ARG A 92 20.97 5.80 6.88
C ARG A 92 22.09 6.18 7.83
#